data_AF-A0A9D1W1P3-F1
#
_entry.id   AF-A0A9D1W1P3-F1
#
_cell.length_a   1.000
_cell.length_b   1.000
_cell.length_c   1.000
_cell.angle_alpha   90.00
_cell.angle_beta   90.00
_cell.angle_gamma   90.00
#
_symmetry.space_group_name_H-M   'P 1'
#
loop_
_entity.id
_entity.type
_entity.pdbx_description
1 polymer ?
#
loop_
_entity_poly.entity_id
_entity_poly.type
_entity_poly.pdbx_seq_one_letter_code
_entity_poly.pdbx_strand_id
1 'polypeptide(L)'
;MNIASMLVGAAVMFAVTYLCKGLTLLCFRKNIKNTFVKSFLYYLPYSVLAVMVFPVILFSTSSIWSGIAGTAVALLLAYFRKGLLVVALSSIATVFVVELAIMLLG
;
A
#
# COMPACT_ATOMS: atom_id res chain seq x y z
N MET A 1 15.27 16.89 -31.74
CA MET A 1 15.24 15.82 -30.72
C MET A 1 15.54 14.51 -31.45
N ASN A 2 16.71 13.91 -31.21
CA ASN A 2 17.18 12.74 -31.97
C ASN A 2 16.68 11.43 -31.31
N ILE A 3 16.21 10.50 -32.13
CA ILE A 3 15.80 9.15 -31.70
C ILE A 3 16.96 8.43 -30.97
N ALA A 4 18.20 8.72 -31.38
CA ALA A 4 19.40 8.23 -30.72
C ALA A 4 19.51 8.64 -29.24
N SER A 5 19.15 9.87 -28.86
CA SER A 5 19.22 10.30 -27.44
C SER A 5 18.13 9.69 -26.58
N MET A 6 16.97 9.36 -27.17
CA MET A 6 15.90 8.64 -26.47
C MET A 6 16.28 7.17 -26.23
N LEU A 7 16.93 6.54 -27.21
CA LEU A 7 17.43 5.16 -27.09
C LEU A 7 18.57 5.05 -26.07
N VAL A 8 19.49 6.01 -26.06
CA VAL A 8 20.55 6.08 -25.03
C VAL A 8 19.95 6.31 -23.65
N GLY A 9 18.96 7.21 -23.51
CA GLY A 9 18.27 7.42 -22.24
C GLY A 9 17.56 6.17 -21.72
N ALA A 10 16.85 5.44 -22.59
CA ALA A 10 16.20 4.18 -22.25
C ALA A 10 17.21 3.09 -21.86
N ALA A 11 18.33 2.98 -22.58
CA ALA A 11 19.40 2.03 -22.27
C ALA A 11 20.06 2.32 -20.91
N VAL A 12 20.28 3.60 -20.58
CA VAL A 12 20.84 4.02 -19.28
C VAL A 12 19.84 3.75 -18.15
N MET A 13 18.57 4.10 -18.33
CA MET A 13 17.52 3.82 -17.33
C MET A 13 17.39 2.31 -17.08
N PHE A 14 17.41 1.50 -18.14
CA PHE A 14 17.42 0.05 -18.06
C PHE A 14 18.64 -0.44 -17.27
N ALA A 15 19.84 -0.04 -17.67
CA ALA A 15 21.08 -0.44 -17.02
C ALA A 15 21.07 -0.12 -15.51
N VAL A 16 20.73 1.12 -15.13
CA VAL A 16 20.70 1.56 -13.74
C VAL A 16 19.63 0.81 -12.94
N THR A 17 18.42 0.62 -13.48
CA THR A 17 17.33 -0.08 -12.78
C THR A 17 17.66 -1.55 -12.55
N TYR A 18 18.24 -2.23 -13.54
CA TYR A 18 18.61 -3.63 -13.44
C TYR A 18 19.86 -3.84 -12.59
N LEU A 19 20.85 -2.95 -12.67
CA LEU A 19 22.00 -2.97 -11.77
C LEU A 19 21.56 -2.76 -10.32
N CYS A 20 20.74 -1.74 -10.02
CA CYS A 20 20.24 -1.53 -8.67
C CYS A 20 19.40 -2.72 -8.17
N LYS A 21 18.40 -3.18 -8.92
CA LYS A 21 17.58 -4.34 -8.50
C LYS A 21 18.41 -5.61 -8.31
N GLY A 22 19.31 -5.90 -9.26
CA GLY A 22 20.20 -7.06 -9.19
C GLY A 22 21.17 -6.97 -8.02
N LEU A 23 21.75 -5.80 -7.77
CA LEU A 23 22.70 -5.57 -6.68
C LEU A 23 22.02 -5.59 -5.32
N THR A 24 20.82 -5.01 -5.18
CA THR A 24 20.02 -5.09 -3.95
C THR A 24 19.69 -6.55 -3.63
N LEU A 25 19.29 -7.34 -4.62
CA LEU A 25 19.03 -8.78 -4.44
C LEU A 25 20.30 -9.58 -4.12
N LEU A 26 21.44 -9.28 -4.75
CA LEU A 26 22.72 -9.96 -4.49
C LEU A 26 23.26 -9.67 -3.07
N CYS A 27 23.15 -8.42 -2.62
CA CYS A 27 23.61 -8.03 -1.28
C CYS A 27 22.75 -8.68 -0.18
N PHE A 28 21.42 -8.76 -0.41
CA PHE A 28 20.46 -9.38 0.52
C PHE A 28 20.44 -10.92 0.47
N ARG A 29 21.12 -11.56 -0.50
CA ARG A 29 21.27 -13.02 -0.58
C ARG A 29 22.29 -13.60 0.41
N LYS A 30 23.02 -12.77 1.18
CA LYS A 30 23.83 -13.30 2.28
C LYS A 30 22.93 -13.94 3.33
N ASN A 31 23.20 -15.21 3.65
CA ASN A 31 22.51 -15.94 4.72
C ASN A 31 22.60 -15.15 6.03
N ILE A 32 21.52 -14.49 6.41
CA ILE A 32 21.40 -13.79 7.68
C ILE A 32 21.32 -14.87 8.77
N LYS A 33 22.47 -15.19 9.37
CA LYS A 33 22.59 -16.19 10.45
C LYS A 33 21.86 -15.79 11.74
N ASN A 34 21.49 -14.52 11.90
CA ASN A 34 20.85 -14.00 13.10
C ASN A 34 19.32 -13.97 12.98
N THR A 35 18.63 -14.74 13.83
CA THR A 35 17.16 -14.83 13.93
C THR A 35 16.47 -13.48 14.10
N PHE A 36 17.09 -12.54 14.82
CA PHE A 36 16.51 -11.21 15.07
C PHE A 36 16.34 -10.41 13.77
N VAL A 37 17.40 -10.34 12.96
CA VAL A 37 17.40 -9.57 11.71
C VAL A 37 16.50 -10.23 10.66
N LYS A 38 16.43 -11.57 10.62
CA LYS A 38 15.52 -12.29 9.72
C LYS A 38 14.05 -12.01 10.04
N SER A 39 13.70 -11.99 11.32
CA SER A 39 12.33 -11.69 11.76
C SER A 39 11.97 -10.23 11.45
N PHE A 40 12.89 -9.30 11.71
CA PHE A 40 12.70 -7.88 11.40
C PHE A 40 12.49 -7.62 9.90
N LEU A 41 13.31 -8.20 9.03
CA LEU A 41 13.20 -8.07 7.58
C LEU A 41 11.91 -8.69 7.01
N TYR A 42 11.39 -9.74 7.65
CA TYR A 42 10.12 -10.36 7.22
C TYR A 42 8.92 -9.48 7.56
N TYR A 43 8.92 -8.81 8.72
CA TYR A 43 7.84 -7.91 9.14
C TYR A 43 7.92 -6.52 8.48
N LEU A 44 9.12 -6.03 8.17
CA LEU A 44 9.36 -4.71 7.58
C LEU A 44 8.46 -4.36 6.37
N PRO A 45 8.42 -5.14 5.27
CA PRO A 45 7.66 -4.75 4.09
C PRO A 45 6.15 -4.68 4.36
N TYR A 46 5.63 -5.58 5.18
CA TYR A 46 4.20 -5.58 5.54
C TYR A 46 3.86 -4.41 6.46
N SER A 47 4.70 -4.14 7.47
CA SER A 47 4.52 -3.00 8.37
C SER A 47 4.63 -1.67 7.62
N VAL A 48 5.57 -1.53 6.69
CA VAL A 48 5.72 -0.32 5.87
C VAL A 48 4.52 -0.14 4.93
N LEU A 49 4.03 -1.22 4.31
CA LEU A 49 2.81 -1.16 3.49
C LEU A 49 1.61 -0.70 4.32
N ALA A 50 1.44 -1.25 5.53
CA ALA A 50 0.36 -0.87 6.44
C ALA A 50 0.47 0.60 6.89
N VAL A 51 1.66 1.06 7.25
CA VAL A 51 1.93 2.45 7.66
C VAL A 51 1.69 3.45 6.51
N MET A 52 1.83 3.03 5.25
CA MET A 52 1.49 3.88 4.11
C MET A 52 -0.02 3.96 3.87
N VAL A 53 -0.76 2.87 4.06
CA VAL A 53 -2.20 2.79 3.77
C VAL A 53 -3.05 3.38 4.91
N PHE A 54 -2.67 3.12 6.16
CA PHE A 54 -3.40 3.56 7.36
C PHE A 54 -3.67 5.07 7.46
N PRO A 55 -2.74 5.98 7.12
CA PRO A 55 -3.05 7.40 7.09
C PRO A 55 -3.97 7.74 5.90
N VAL A 56 -3.73 7.15 4.72
CA VAL A 56 -4.52 7.45 3.52
C VAL A 56 -6.00 7.15 3.72
N ILE A 57 -6.34 6.01 4.32
CA ILE A 57 -7.75 5.63 4.56
C ILE A 57 -8.47 6.55 5.56
N LEU A 58 -7.75 7.26 6.44
CA LEU A 58 -8.35 8.16 7.43
C LEU A 58 -8.40 9.62 6.96
N PHE A 59 -7.41 10.05 6.17
CA PHE A 59 -7.30 11.44 5.69
C PHE A 59 -7.91 11.68 4.31
N SER A 60 -8.24 10.64 3.53
CA SER A 60 -8.91 10.81 2.24
C SER A 60 -10.38 11.25 2.34
N THR A 61 -10.99 11.22 3.53
CA THR A 61 -12.40 11.56 3.76
C THR A 61 -12.52 12.89 4.50
N SER A 62 -13.54 13.70 4.18
CA SER A 62 -13.72 15.04 4.79
C SER A 62 -13.95 14.99 6.31
N SER A 63 -14.33 13.83 6.85
CA SER A 63 -14.46 13.58 8.29
C SER A 63 -13.74 12.30 8.70
N ILE A 64 -12.86 12.43 9.71
CA ILE A 64 -12.19 11.32 10.39
C ILE A 64 -13.17 10.24 10.85
N TRP A 65 -14.37 10.62 11.27
CA TRP A 65 -15.42 9.71 11.70
C TRP A 65 -15.90 8.77 10.59
N SER A 66 -15.95 9.23 9.34
CA SER A 66 -16.35 8.41 8.20
C SER A 66 -15.24 7.42 7.81
N GLY A 67 -13.97 7.83 7.87
CA GLY A 67 -12.84 6.93 7.69
C GLY A 67 -12.79 5.81 8.75
N ILE A 68 -13.02 6.14 10.03
CA ILE A 68 -13.08 5.14 11.11
C ILE A 68 -14.26 4.17 10.90
N ALA A 69 -15.44 4.68 10.51
CA ALA A 69 -16.59 3.83 10.21
C ALA A 69 -16.33 2.87 9.04
N GLY A 70 -15.75 3.36 7.95
CA GLY A 70 -15.39 2.56 6.77
C GLY A 70 -14.37 1.47 7.07
N THR A 71 -13.37 1.78 7.90
CA THR A 71 -12.34 0.82 8.33
C THR A 71 -12.87 -0.24 9.29
N ALA A 72 -13.76 0.14 10.22
CA ALA A 72 -14.41 -0.82 11.11
C ALA A 72 -15.26 -1.84 10.35
N VAL A 73 -16.02 -1.38 9.34
CA VAL A 73 -16.79 -2.26 8.45
C VAL A 73 -15.87 -3.17 7.63
N ALA A 74 -14.76 -2.62 7.11
CA ALA A 74 -13.76 -3.40 6.38
C ALA A 74 -13.19 -4.54 7.24
N LEU A 75 -12.81 -4.23 8.49
CA LEU A 75 -12.25 -5.19 9.45
C LEU A 75 -13.24 -6.28 9.81
N LEU A 76 -14.50 -5.92 10.07
CA LEU A 76 -15.56 -6.88 10.36
C LEU A 76 -15.77 -7.85 9.19
N LEU A 77 -15.91 -7.35 7.96
CA LEU A 77 -16.13 -8.23 6.80
C LEU A 77 -14.86 -9.03 6.41
N ALA A 78 -13.67 -8.47 6.60
CA ALA A 78 -12.41 -9.18 6.40
C ALA A 78 -12.25 -10.35 7.39
N TYR A 79 -12.70 -10.17 8.64
CA TYR A 79 -12.68 -11.23 9.65
C TYR A 79 -13.51 -12.45 9.23
N PHE A 80 -14.65 -12.24 8.56
CA PHE A 80 -15.49 -13.31 8.02
C PHE A 80 -14.94 -13.98 6.75
N ARG A 81 -13.66 -13.76 6.39
CA ARG A 81 -13.00 -14.27 5.18
C ARG A 81 -13.79 -14.02 3.88
N LYS A 82 -14.54 -12.92 3.82
CA LYS A 82 -15.24 -12.51 2.58
C LYS A 82 -14.22 -12.08 1.52
N GLY A 83 -14.59 -12.20 0.24
CA GLY A 83 -13.70 -11.86 -0.88
C GLY A 83 -13.27 -10.39 -0.84
N LEU A 84 -12.03 -10.12 -1.28
CA LEU A 84 -11.42 -8.78 -1.28
C LEU A 84 -12.32 -7.72 -1.95
N LEU A 85 -12.96 -8.08 -3.06
CA LEU A 85 -13.88 -7.22 -3.79
C LEU A 85 -15.12 -6.85 -2.97
N VAL A 86 -15.67 -7.81 -2.21
CA VAL A 86 -16.86 -7.56 -1.36
C VAL A 86 -16.51 -6.61 -0.22
N VAL A 87 -15.36 -6.82 0.43
CA VAL A 87 -14.86 -5.95 1.51
C VAL A 87 -14.62 -4.53 0.99
N ALA A 88 -13.98 -4.38 -0.16
CA ALA A 88 -13.69 -3.08 -0.76
C ALA A 88 -14.98 -2.33 -1.12
N LEU A 89 -15.90 -2.98 -1.84
CA LEU A 89 -17.18 -2.38 -2.23
C LEU A 89 -18.02 -2.00 -1.01
N SER A 90 -18.08 -2.85 0.02
CA SER A 90 -18.81 -2.54 1.24
C SER A 90 -18.22 -1.35 1.99
N SER A 91 -16.89 -1.27 2.11
CA SER A 91 -16.25 -0.13 2.79
C SER A 91 -16.49 1.17 2.05
N ILE A 92 -16.34 1.20 0.72
CA ILE A 92 -16.60 2.39 -0.09
C ILE A 92 -18.07 2.82 0.05
N ALA A 93 -19.00 1.87 -0.04
CA ALA A 93 -20.42 2.15 0.14
C ALA A 93 -20.73 2.72 1.53
N THR A 94 -20.12 2.17 2.59
CA THR A 94 -20.32 2.70 3.95
C THR A 94 -19.73 4.09 4.16
N VAL A 95 -18.52 4.36 3.67
CA VAL A 95 -17.91 5.71 3.74
C VAL A 95 -18.79 6.71 3.00
N PHE A 96 -19.29 6.36 1.81
CA PHE A 96 -20.17 7.20 1.02
C PHE A 96 -21.50 7.50 1.74
N VAL A 97 -22.14 6.50 2.34
CA VAL A 97 -23.40 6.70 3.08
C VAL A 97 -23.18 7.54 4.35
N VAL A 98 -22.09 7.32 5.08
CA VAL A 98 -21.77 8.07 6.30
C VAL A 98 -21.42 9.51 5.97
N GLU A 99 -20.63 9.75 4.92
CA GLU A 99 -20.28 11.11 4.47
C GLU A 99 -21.51 11.86 3.95
N LEU A 100 -22.39 11.19 3.21
CA LEU A 100 -23.68 11.75 2.77
C LEU A 100 -24.57 12.11 3.97
N ALA A 101 -24.65 11.25 5.00
CA ALA A 101 -25.44 11.53 6.20
C ALA A 101 -24.88 12.71 7.01
N ILE A 102 -23.56 12.82 7.13
CA ILE A 102 -22.90 13.95 7.82
C ILE A 102 -23.13 15.26 7.06
N MET A 103 -23.03 15.24 5.74
CA MET A 103 -23.25 16.41 4.88
C MET A 103 -24.72 16.84 4.78
N LEU A 104 -25.66 15.93 5.05
CA LEU A 104 -27.10 16.22 5.06
C LEU A 104 -27.59 16.74 6.42
N LEU A 105 -26.88 16.40 7.51
CA LEU A 105 -27.25 16.76 8.89
C LEU A 105 -26.54 18.04 9.40
N GLY A 106 -25.50 18.51 8.69
CA GLY A 106 -24.79 19.78 8.95
C GLY A 106 -25.06 20.82 7.88
#